data_AF-A0A449A5G8-F1
#
_entry.id   AF-A0A449A5G8-F1
#
_cell.length_a   1.000
_cell.length_b   1.000
_cell.length_c   1.000
_cell.angle_alpha   90.00
_cell.angle_beta   90.00
_cell.angle_gamma   90.00
#
_symmetry.space_group_name_H-M   'P 1'
#
loop_
_entity.id
_entity.type
_entity.pdbx_description
1 polymer ?
#
loop_
_entity_poly.entity_id
_entity_poly.type
_entity_poly.pdbx_seq_one_letter_code
_entity_poly.pdbx_strand_id
1 'polypeptide(L)'
;MKIEITNFFLISKQSENDYKQVAMFSIIVNFGTRHKSFFVKLNKLSLYKNKHDFFVFNPLIVKSENDKKDFYFNFSWEMSKYILEKAKQRYESEIQLVKK
;
A
#
# COMPACT_ATOMS: atom_id res chain seq x y z
N MET A 1 -3.16 17.34 3.28
CA MET A 1 -3.19 15.87 3.49
C MET A 1 -1.78 15.33 3.29
N LYS A 2 -1.28 14.49 4.20
CA LYS A 2 0.04 13.85 4.07
C LYS A 2 -0.13 12.33 4.10
N ILE A 3 0.52 11.62 3.19
CA ILE A 3 0.50 10.15 3.13
C ILE A 3 1.93 9.63 3.37
N GLU A 4 2.07 8.70 4.31
CA GLU A 4 3.33 8.07 4.64
C GLU A 4 3.23 6.55 4.48
N ILE A 5 4.23 5.94 3.85
CA ILE A 5 4.36 4.49 3.78
C ILE A 5 5.13 4.02 5.01
N THR A 6 4.59 3.02 5.69
CA THR A 6 5.12 2.45 6.93
C THR A 6 5.07 0.94 6.88
N ASN A 7 5.83 0.27 7.75
CA ASN A 7 5.84 -1.20 7.86
C ASN A 7 6.02 -1.89 6.49
N PHE A 8 7.03 -1.45 5.73
CA PHE A 8 7.30 -1.95 4.39
C PHE A 8 8.13 -3.24 4.46
N PHE A 9 7.66 -4.31 3.85
CA PHE A 9 8.29 -5.62 3.86
C PHE A 9 8.41 -6.16 2.44
N LEU A 10 9.62 -6.53 2.02
CA LEU A 10 9.86 -7.21 0.75
C LEU A 10 9.41 -8.67 0.81
N ILE A 11 8.84 -9.17 -0.29
CA ILE A 11 8.45 -10.57 -0.44
C ILE A 11 9.50 -11.30 -1.28
N SER A 12 10.12 -12.32 -0.69
CA SER A 12 11.16 -13.13 -1.33
C SER A 12 10.61 -14.34 -2.11
N LYS A 13 9.48 -14.92 -1.68
CA LYS A 13 8.86 -16.06 -2.35
C LYS A 13 7.98 -15.58 -3.51
N GLN A 14 8.50 -15.66 -4.72
CA GLN A 14 7.76 -15.30 -5.92
C GLN A 14 6.99 -16.51 -6.45
N SER A 15 5.68 -16.36 -6.65
CA SER A 15 4.90 -17.34 -7.41
C SER A 15 5.23 -17.24 -8.90
N GLU A 16 4.98 -18.31 -9.66
CA GLU A 16 5.18 -18.38 -11.11
C GLU A 16 4.14 -17.58 -11.93
N ASN A 17 3.29 -16.79 -11.27
CA ASN A 17 2.28 -15.98 -11.95
C ASN A 17 2.89 -14.73 -12.62
N ASP A 18 2.22 -14.24 -13.67
CA ASP A 18 2.56 -12.98 -14.35
C ASP A 18 2.54 -11.75 -13.42
N TYR A 19 1.80 -11.88 -12.31
CA TYR A 19 1.69 -10.88 -11.26
C TYR A 19 2.41 -11.35 -10.01
N LYS A 20 3.51 -10.67 -9.68
CA LYS A 20 4.33 -10.97 -8.51
C LYS A 20 4.06 -9.94 -7.44
N GLN A 21 3.60 -10.41 -6.28
CA GLN A 21 3.58 -9.56 -5.09
C GLN A 21 5.03 -9.36 -4.65
N VAL A 22 5.48 -8.11 -4.63
CA VAL A 22 6.89 -7.77 -4.34
C VAL A 22 7.08 -7.15 -2.97
N ALA A 23 6.03 -6.54 -2.41
CA ALA A 23 6.06 -6.01 -1.06
C ALA A 23 4.68 -5.97 -0.41
N MET A 24 4.68 -5.94 0.92
CA MET A 24 3.53 -5.53 1.74
C MET A 24 3.87 -4.28 2.51
N PHE A 25 2.89 -3.41 2.72
CA PHE A 25 3.08 -2.17 3.46
C PHE A 25 1.80 -1.68 4.12
N SER A 26 1.94 -0.67 4.96
CA SER A 26 0.84 0.08 5.55
C SER A 26 0.96 1.53 5.13
N ILE A 27 -0.16 2.25 5.06
CA ILE A 27 -0.16 3.70 4.86
C ILE A 27 -0.77 4.42 6.04
N ILE A 28 -0.21 5.59 6.30
CA ILE A 28 -0.66 6.55 7.28
C ILE A 28 -1.14 7.77 6.51
N VAL A 29 -2.44 8.08 6.58
CA VAL A 29 -3.03 9.26 5.96
C VAL A 29 -3.38 10.26 7.04
N ASN A 30 -2.71 11.41 7.03
CA ASN A 30 -2.96 12.53 7.92
C ASN A 30 -3.81 13.59 7.20
N PHE A 31 -5.06 13.71 7.64
CA PHE A 31 -5.98 14.76 7.24
C PHE A 31 -5.83 15.92 8.24
N GLY A 32 -4.78 16.70 8.08
CA GLY A 32 -4.57 17.90 8.89
C GLY A 32 -5.53 19.01 8.47
N THR A 33 -6.37 19.49 9.41
CA THR A 33 -6.92 20.85 9.40
C THR A 33 -6.52 21.55 10.70
N ARG A 34 -6.49 22.89 10.70
CA ARG A 34 -5.95 23.74 11.79
C ARG A 34 -6.53 23.47 13.20
N HIS A 35 -7.68 22.79 13.32
CA HIS A 35 -8.36 22.61 14.62
C HIS A 35 -8.58 21.14 15.05
N LYS A 36 -8.50 20.15 14.15
CA LYS A 36 -8.50 18.71 14.49
C LYS A 36 -7.75 17.92 13.41
N SER A 37 -6.74 17.16 13.81
CA SER A 37 -6.09 16.15 12.96
C SER A 37 -6.85 14.84 13.08
N PHE A 38 -7.26 14.26 11.95
CA PHE A 38 -7.73 12.88 11.90
C PHE A 38 -6.71 12.02 11.16
N PHE A 39 -6.48 10.83 11.70
CA PHE A 39 -5.50 9.89 11.19
C PHE A 39 -6.20 8.61 10.75
N VAL A 40 -5.95 8.20 9.51
CA VAL A 40 -6.35 6.89 9.00
C VAL A 40 -5.11 6.04 8.80
N LYS A 41 -5.07 4.87 9.44
CA LYS A 41 -4.11 3.81 9.14
C LYS A 41 -4.77 2.75 8.28
N LEU A 42 -4.17 2.43 7.15
CA LEU A 42 -4.56 1.27 6.35
C LEU A 42 -3.40 0.29 6.33
N ASN A 43 -3.68 -0.94 6.76
CA ASN A 43 -2.70 -2.00 6.88
C ASN A 43 -2.84 -2.98 5.72
N LYS A 44 -1.79 -3.79 5.50
CA LYS A 44 -1.79 -4.93 4.56
C LYS A 44 -2.00 -4.53 3.09
N LEU A 45 -1.59 -3.33 2.68
CA LEU A 45 -1.51 -2.99 1.27
C LEU A 45 -0.40 -3.83 0.62
N SER A 46 -0.60 -4.20 -0.63
CA SER A 46 0.33 -5.06 -1.36
C SER A 46 0.78 -4.36 -2.63
N LEU A 47 2.09 -4.27 -2.83
CA LEU A 47 2.66 -3.83 -4.10
C LEU A 47 2.87 -5.06 -4.99
N TYR A 48 2.28 -5.02 -6.17
CA TYR A 48 2.48 -6.01 -7.21
C TYR A 48 3.28 -5.43 -8.36
N LYS A 49 4.03 -6.31 -9.03
CA LYS A 49 4.80 -6.02 -10.22
C LYS A 49 4.49 -7.07 -11.28
N ASN A 50 4.26 -6.64 -12.51
CA ASN A 50 4.30 -7.50 -13.69
C ASN A 50 5.49 -7.11 -14.59
N LYS A 51 5.56 -7.65 -15.81
CA LYS A 51 6.66 -7.35 -16.75
C LYS A 51 6.77 -5.87 -17.14
N HIS A 52 5.67 -5.11 -17.09
CA HIS A 52 5.58 -3.77 -17.65
C HIS A 52 5.31 -2.68 -16.61
N ASP A 53 4.69 -3.01 -15.48
CA ASP A 53 4.11 -2.05 -14.55
C ASP A 53 4.06 -2.53 -13.10
N PHE A 54 3.75 -1.58 -12.22
CA PHE A 54 3.43 -1.78 -10.81
C PHE A 54 1.98 -1.39 -10.53
N PHE A 55 1.36 -2.05 -9.56
CA PHE A 55 0.07 -1.63 -9.02
C PHE A 55 -0.02 -1.95 -7.53
N VAL A 56 -0.81 -1.15 -6.82
CA VAL A 56 -1.08 -1.36 -5.40
C VAL A 56 -2.45 -2.00 -5.27
N PHE A 57 -2.49 -3.14 -4.59
CA PHE A 57 -3.73 -3.77 -4.19
C PHE A 57 -4.02 -3.43 -2.72
N ASN A 58 -5.21 -2.90 -2.47
CA ASN A 58 -5.76 -2.75 -1.13
C ASN A 58 -6.62 -3.99 -0.86
N PRO A 59 -6.35 -4.80 0.17
CA PRO A 59 -7.21 -5.93 0.48
C PRO A 59 -8.63 -5.44 0.73
N LEU A 60 -9.54 -5.86 -0.14
CA LEU A 60 -10.98 -5.75 0.07
C LEU A 60 -11.33 -6.55 1.33
N ILE A 61 -11.46 -5.82 2.44
CA ILE A 61 -12.26 -6.13 3.63
C ILE A 61 -12.24 -7.61 4.07
N VAL A 62 -11.66 -7.84 5.24
CA VAL A 62 -12.00 -9.02 6.04
C VAL A 62 -13.44 -8.85 6.50
N LYS A 63 -14.38 -9.63 5.95
CA LYS A 63 -15.70 -9.79 6.56
C LYS A 63 -15.49 -10.35 7.97
N SER A 64 -15.65 -9.51 8.98
CA SER A 64 -15.89 -10.00 10.33
C SER A 64 -17.33 -10.49 10.36
N GLU A 65 -17.53 -11.79 10.59
CA GLU A 65 -18.88 -12.38 10.72
C GLU A 65 -19.69 -11.74 11.89
N ASN A 66 -19.03 -10.98 12.78
CA ASN A 66 -19.64 -10.42 13.98
C ASN A 66 -19.75 -8.89 14.05
N ASP A 67 -19.30 -8.12 13.05
CA ASP A 67 -19.46 -6.65 13.09
C ASP A 67 -19.70 -6.04 11.69
N LYS A 68 -20.93 -5.52 11.50
CA LYS A 68 -21.48 -4.98 10.25
C LYS A 68 -20.89 -3.63 9.85
N LYS A 69 -19.59 -3.53 9.57
CA LYS A 69 -19.07 -2.37 8.82
C LYS A 69 -18.00 -2.80 7.82
N ASP A 70 -18.45 -2.98 6.58
CA ASP A 70 -17.59 -3.03 5.43
C ASP A 70 -16.95 -1.64 5.22
N PHE A 71 -15.69 -1.47 5.64
CA PHE A 71 -14.94 -0.25 5.34
C PHE A 71 -14.29 -0.36 3.95
N TYR A 72 -15.02 0.03 2.91
CA TYR A 72 -14.46 0.22 1.58
C TYR A 72 -13.67 1.53 1.55
N PHE A 73 -12.35 1.45 1.68
CA PHE A 73 -11.48 2.58 1.39
C PHE A 73 -11.23 2.64 -0.12
N ASN A 74 -12.04 3.43 -0.80
CA ASN A 74 -11.78 3.81 -2.19
C ASN A 74 -10.99 5.12 -2.19
N PHE A 75 -9.80 5.09 -2.78
CA PHE A 75 -8.99 6.29 -2.95
C PHE A 75 -9.40 7.00 -4.25
N SER A 76 -9.27 8.32 -4.29
CA SER A 76 -9.33 9.01 -5.59
C SER A 76 -8.23 8.48 -6.52
N TRP A 77 -8.39 8.68 -7.82
CA TRP A 77 -7.39 8.27 -8.80
C TRP A 77 -6.03 8.91 -8.52
N GLU A 78 -6.02 10.20 -8.15
CA GLU A 78 -4.80 10.93 -7.80
C GLU A 78 -4.11 10.34 -6.56
N MET A 79 -4.90 9.97 -5.55
CA MET A 79 -4.39 9.39 -4.32
C MET A 79 -3.86 7.97 -4.54
N SER A 80 -4.56 7.17 -5.35
CA SER A 80 -4.08 5.85 -5.78
C SER A 80 -2.74 5.96 -6.51
N LYS A 81 -2.63 6.89 -7.47
CA LYS A 81 -1.39 7.16 -8.21
C LYS A 81 -0.26 7.60 -7.28
N TYR A 82 -0.55 8.49 -6.33
CA TYR A 82 0.43 8.96 -5.36
C TYR A 82 0.96 7.83 -4.45
N ILE A 83 0.06 6.98 -3.95
CA ILE A 83 0.42 5.82 -3.11
C ILE A 83 1.29 4.84 -3.92
N LEU A 84 0.92 4.56 -5.16
CA LEU A 84 1.68 3.69 -6.07
C LEU A 84 3.11 4.21 -6.28
N GLU A 85 3.27 5.48 -6.65
CA GLU A 85 4.59 6.07 -6.89
C GLU A 85 5.47 6.02 -5.63
N LYS A 86 4.92 6.34 -4.47
CA LYS A 86 5.65 6.22 -3.19
C LYS A 86 6.07 4.79 -2.89
N ALA A 87 5.19 3.81 -3.13
CA ALA A 87 5.47 2.41 -2.85
C ALA A 87 6.54 1.85 -3.81
N LYS A 88 6.45 2.22 -5.09
CA LYS A 88 7.43 1.88 -6.12
C LYS A 88 8.81 2.44 -5.78
N GLN A 89 8.91 3.73 -5.46
CA GLN A 89 10.17 4.37 -5.08
C GLN A 89 10.81 3.67 -3.87
N ARG A 90 10.00 3.32 -2.87
CA ARG A 90 10.49 2.61 -1.68
C ARG A 90 11.00 1.21 -2.03
N TYR A 91 10.25 0.46 -2.84
CA TYR A 91 10.66 -0.86 -3.32
C TYR A 91 11.99 -0.81 -4.07
N GLU A 92 12.12 0.10 -5.04
CA GLU A 92 13.33 0.24 -5.85
C GLU A 92 14.55 0.58 -4.99
N SER A 93 14.38 1.46 -4.01
CA SER A 93 15.43 1.80 -3.03
C SER A 93 15.85 0.59 -2.20
N GLU A 94 14.92 -0.21 -1.67
CA GLU A 94 15.27 -1.37 -0.86
C GLU A 94 15.92 -2.49 -1.68
N ILE A 95 15.50 -2.72 -2.92
CA ILE A 95 16.14 -3.70 -3.81
C ILE A 95 17.59 -3.31 -4.14
N GLN A 96 17.88 -2.03 -4.31
CA GLN A 96 19.25 -1.57 -4.53
C GLN A 96 20.15 -1.82 -3.32
N LEU A 97 19.60 -1.73 -2.11
CA LEU A 97 20.34 -2.00 -0.87
C LEU A 97 20.67 -3.50 -0.70
N VAL A 98 19.74 -4.39 -1.08
CA VAL A 98 19.94 -5.85 -0.98
C VAL A 98 20.97 -6.38 -1.98
N LYS A 99 21.23 -5.66 -3.08
CA LYS A 99 22.18 -6.07 -4.13
C LYS A 99 23.64 -5.66 -3.87
N LYS A 100 23.92 -4.87 -2.84
CA LYS A 100 25.28 -4.48 -2.42
C LYS A 100 25.80 -5.47 -1.38
#